data_AF-H8G4W3-F1
#
_entry.id   AF-H8G4W3-F1
#
_cell.length_a   1.000
_cell.length_b   1.000
_cell.length_c   1.000
_cell.angle_alpha   90.00
_cell.angle_beta   90.00
_cell.angle_gamma   90.00
#
_symmetry.space_group_name_H-M   'P 1'
#
loop_
_entity.id
_entity.type
_entity.pdbx_description
1 polymer ?
#
loop_
_entity_poly.entity_id
_entity_poly.type
_entity_poly.pdbx_seq_one_letter_code
_entity_poly.pdbx_strand_id
1 'polypeptide(L)'
;MTAAPSAAPPDRLSGGEDGLDRRLLTAAMVVALVGAALRAVGGVVPAVDGAEPGFTSAPLLVALALAPVLLAGVVAARSRFAPAAAVLVGAAVLAPGAAVVDLQLVVDPSVASRPELYLPVDLAAPAPSVGLWALLAGHVAVVVAGVLAFGVLRGGEPGVVGGFGTDGAEGADGVLAGWRRRSVLLALAVAVVGACGLVMTPFSSDDVYLLAQNAFEGPTVALVGHVVCALALPVGAVLLVAEFRDASVARGGLAGLASALAAMSVPALVAAVAMPSLHVGAGSVLAGIGVLGLGVVAFLGRADGRAATDTEPARMPGRRGLEVSTGAVAVATGALAVVGALLPQVEVGGGVGGAAEAPQSPARFLLLAAGVVLAVPGAALFVARPAPVVRPVVSMVWVGVPLAAAAVLDTALTTGYTSSLLSGAGPAGTGFGDRLTAASIGSGPGVLWAWLAMVGAAVTACCSVVAGVVEREDVDEDVDEDEVGDEPGLSAVALRMLTPLTAAAVLVIAAFVTPMVTAVGYVEPGLVSDVGPPTWGLAAALVTVVGGCVLVTRSRPERAAAVLVGAAGVMGLRAATVPLVGGEIDGSSAGLGLWFSLGAVVVLLGCAAIAVLGRRRP
;
A
#
# COMPACT_ATOMS: atom_id res chain seq x y z
N MET A 1 74.26 18.42 4.96
CA MET A 1 73.86 17.33 5.88
C MET A 1 72.35 17.29 5.91
N THR A 2 71.79 16.28 5.25
CA THR A 2 70.37 16.05 4.99
C THR A 2 69.70 15.41 6.20
N ALA A 3 68.71 16.09 6.78
CA ALA A 3 67.80 15.50 7.77
C ALA A 3 66.59 14.90 7.03
N ALA A 4 66.31 13.63 7.29
CA ALA A 4 65.15 12.91 6.74
C ALA A 4 63.85 13.36 7.43
N PRO A 5 62.71 13.42 6.71
CA PRO A 5 61.41 13.70 7.31
C PRO A 5 60.88 12.46 8.05
N SER A 6 60.46 12.70 9.29
CA SER A 6 59.79 11.77 10.19
C SER A 6 58.45 11.29 9.61
N ALA A 7 58.25 9.98 9.51
CA ALA A 7 56.97 9.37 9.20
C ALA A 7 55.98 9.63 10.34
N ALA A 8 54.85 10.26 10.03
CA ALA A 8 53.71 10.36 10.93
C ALA A 8 53.06 8.97 11.12
N PRO A 9 52.57 8.62 12.33
CA PRO A 9 51.93 7.33 12.57
C PRO A 9 50.56 7.29 11.86
N PRO A 10 50.10 6.10 11.39
CA PRO A 10 48.82 5.96 10.72
C PRO A 10 47.66 6.21 11.70
N ASP A 11 46.69 6.99 11.22
CA ASP A 11 45.44 7.34 11.90
C ASP A 11 44.73 6.11 12.46
N ARG A 12 44.46 6.13 13.77
CA ARG A 12 43.69 5.11 14.51
C ARG A 12 42.18 5.37 14.52
N LEU A 13 41.66 6.26 13.67
CA LEU A 13 40.27 6.71 13.76
C LEU A 13 39.27 5.81 13.02
N SER A 14 39.68 4.96 12.08
CA SER A 14 38.78 4.04 11.36
C SER A 14 38.33 2.80 12.15
N GLY A 15 39.00 2.46 13.27
CA GLY A 15 38.66 1.27 14.06
C GLY A 15 37.43 1.44 14.99
N GLY A 16 36.95 2.67 15.18
CA GLY A 16 35.82 2.96 16.07
C GLY A 16 34.45 2.67 15.44
N GLU A 17 34.30 2.94 14.15
CA GLU A 17 33.03 2.86 13.41
C GLU A 17 32.69 1.40 13.06
N ASP A 18 33.66 0.63 12.53
CA ASP A 18 33.52 -0.81 12.29
C ASP A 18 33.18 -1.60 13.57
N GLY A 19 33.70 -1.14 14.71
CA GLY A 19 33.43 -1.74 16.02
C GLY A 19 32.02 -1.47 16.53
N LEU A 20 31.45 -0.31 16.19
CA LEU A 20 30.10 0.08 16.58
C LEU A 20 29.05 -0.69 15.77
N ASP A 21 29.20 -0.76 14.45
CA ASP A 21 28.28 -1.48 13.56
C ASP A 21 28.21 -2.96 13.89
N ARG A 22 29.37 -3.57 14.22
CA ARG A 22 29.42 -4.97 14.65
C ARG A 22 28.67 -5.17 15.96
N ARG A 23 28.81 -4.26 16.94
CA ARG A 23 28.10 -4.35 18.23
C ARG A 23 26.59 -4.16 18.05
N LEU A 24 26.19 -3.21 17.21
CA LEU A 24 24.78 -2.95 16.90
C LEU A 24 24.13 -4.14 16.19
N LEU A 25 24.81 -4.75 15.20
CA LEU A 25 24.29 -5.95 14.54
C LEU A 25 24.21 -7.13 15.52
N THR A 26 25.20 -7.29 16.40
CA THR A 26 25.17 -8.35 17.42
C THR A 26 23.98 -8.15 18.37
N ALA A 27 23.75 -6.91 18.81
CA ALA A 27 22.58 -6.55 19.61
C ALA A 27 21.27 -6.82 18.86
N ALA A 28 21.16 -6.41 17.59
CA ALA A 28 20.01 -6.69 16.74
C ALA A 28 19.73 -8.20 16.61
N MET A 29 20.77 -9.02 16.40
CA MET A 29 20.66 -10.48 16.31
C MET A 29 20.21 -11.11 17.64
N VAL A 30 20.74 -10.64 18.77
CA VAL A 30 20.33 -11.13 20.10
C VAL A 30 18.87 -10.77 20.37
N VAL A 31 18.46 -9.53 20.10
CA VAL A 31 17.07 -9.10 20.28
C VAL A 31 16.15 -9.87 19.32
N ALA A 32 16.56 -10.11 18.09
CA ALA A 32 15.80 -10.92 17.13
C ALA A 32 15.64 -12.37 17.60
N LEU A 33 16.70 -12.96 18.16
CA LEU A 33 16.66 -14.32 18.74
C LEU A 33 15.72 -14.39 19.94
N VAL A 34 15.74 -13.38 20.82
CA VAL A 34 14.80 -13.27 21.95
C VAL A 34 13.37 -13.14 21.42
N GLY A 35 13.14 -12.31 20.40
CA GLY A 35 11.83 -12.18 19.76
C GLY A 35 11.33 -13.49 19.15
N ALA A 36 12.21 -14.22 18.45
CA ALA A 36 11.88 -15.53 17.90
C ALA A 36 11.58 -16.56 18.99
N ALA A 37 12.35 -16.58 20.08
CA ALA A 37 12.10 -17.47 21.22
C ALA A 37 10.76 -17.16 21.89
N LEU A 38 10.42 -15.88 22.09
CA LEU A 38 9.13 -15.46 22.66
C LEU A 38 7.95 -15.83 21.75
N ARG A 39 8.07 -15.65 20.42
CA ARG A 39 7.05 -16.09 19.46
C ARG A 39 6.92 -17.61 19.42
N ALA A 40 8.02 -18.34 19.52
CA ALA A 40 8.03 -19.80 19.62
C ALA A 40 7.32 -20.27 20.90
N VAL A 41 7.58 -19.64 22.04
CA VAL A 41 6.87 -19.89 23.30
C VAL A 41 5.38 -19.62 23.13
N GLY A 42 5.00 -18.50 22.50
CA GLY A 42 3.60 -18.15 22.25
C GLY A 42 2.87 -19.09 21.27
N GLY A 43 3.59 -19.85 20.44
CA GLY A 43 3.02 -20.88 19.58
C GLY A 43 2.99 -22.29 20.20
N VAL A 44 3.62 -22.49 21.37
CA VAL A 44 3.70 -23.79 22.07
C VAL A 44 2.87 -23.78 23.35
N VAL A 45 2.95 -22.68 24.11
CA VAL A 45 2.14 -22.44 25.29
C VAL A 45 0.77 -21.95 24.82
N PRO A 46 -0.35 -22.37 25.43
CA PRO A 46 -1.67 -21.87 25.08
C PRO A 46 -1.67 -20.34 25.03
N ALA A 47 -2.28 -19.77 23.98
CA ALA A 47 -2.43 -18.32 23.86
C ALA A 47 -3.59 -17.79 24.72
N VAL A 48 -4.59 -18.64 24.94
CA VAL A 48 -5.81 -18.33 25.66
C VAL A 48 -6.10 -19.50 26.61
N ASP A 49 -6.75 -19.25 27.75
CA ASP A 49 -7.00 -20.29 28.76
C ASP A 49 -7.92 -21.39 28.22
N GLY A 50 -7.52 -22.65 28.40
CA GLY A 50 -8.25 -23.79 27.85
C GLY A 50 -8.14 -23.94 26.32
N ALA A 51 -7.29 -23.15 25.65
CA ALA A 51 -7.11 -23.23 24.21
C ALA A 51 -6.38 -24.50 23.79
N GLU A 52 -7.00 -25.24 22.86
CA GLU A 52 -6.34 -26.26 22.06
C GLU A 52 -6.23 -25.78 20.60
N PRO A 53 -5.06 -25.91 19.95
CA PRO A 53 -4.94 -25.68 18.51
C PRO A 53 -5.77 -26.69 17.72
N GLY A 54 -6.34 -26.28 16.59
CA GLY A 54 -7.11 -27.16 15.71
C GLY A 54 -6.27 -28.22 14.97
N PHE A 55 -4.95 -28.07 14.96
CA PHE A 55 -3.99 -29.03 14.42
C PHE A 55 -2.63 -28.88 15.12
N THR A 56 -1.68 -29.79 14.85
CA THR A 56 -0.32 -29.78 15.44
C THR A 56 0.58 -28.67 14.87
N SER A 57 0.22 -27.42 15.16
CA SER A 57 0.83 -26.19 14.62
C SER A 57 2.16 -25.79 15.25
N ALA A 58 2.43 -26.20 16.50
CA ALA A 58 3.63 -25.83 17.25
C ALA A 58 4.96 -25.92 16.47
N PRO A 59 5.32 -27.04 15.81
CA PRO A 59 6.59 -27.13 15.07
C PRO A 59 6.65 -26.14 13.89
N LEU A 60 5.52 -25.89 13.24
CA LEU A 60 5.42 -24.92 12.15
C LEU A 60 5.65 -23.49 12.67
N LEU A 61 4.99 -23.12 13.76
CA LEU A 61 5.12 -21.79 14.36
C LEU A 61 6.54 -21.53 14.88
N VAL A 62 7.18 -22.53 15.49
CA VAL A 62 8.58 -22.46 15.90
C VAL A 62 9.50 -22.26 14.69
N ALA A 63 9.29 -23.01 13.61
CA ALA A 63 10.09 -22.87 12.39
C ALA A 63 9.93 -21.48 11.74
N LEU A 64 8.69 -20.98 11.66
CA LEU A 64 8.40 -19.65 11.11
C LEU A 64 8.95 -18.52 11.99
N ALA A 65 8.90 -18.66 13.32
CA ALA A 65 9.48 -17.70 14.25
C ALA A 65 11.01 -17.61 14.12
N LEU A 66 11.68 -18.75 13.92
CA LEU A 66 13.14 -18.82 13.78
C LEU A 66 13.65 -18.42 12.39
N ALA A 67 12.82 -18.50 11.35
CA ALA A 67 13.26 -18.31 9.96
C ALA A 67 14.01 -16.99 9.69
N PRO A 68 13.54 -15.80 10.12
CA PRO A 68 14.26 -14.54 9.89
C PRO A 68 15.64 -14.51 10.58
N VAL A 69 15.72 -15.06 11.80
CA VAL A 69 16.95 -15.09 12.60
C VAL A 69 17.97 -16.06 12.00
N LEU A 70 17.51 -17.23 11.54
CA LEU A 70 18.35 -18.21 10.87
C LEU A 70 18.87 -17.67 9.54
N LEU A 71 18.02 -17.02 8.74
CA LEU A 71 18.43 -16.37 7.49
C LEU A 71 19.49 -15.29 7.75
N ALA A 72 19.25 -14.39 8.71
CA ALA A 72 20.21 -13.36 9.09
C ALA A 72 21.52 -13.96 9.61
N GLY A 73 21.45 -15.00 10.45
CA GLY A 73 22.61 -15.71 11.00
C GLY A 73 23.46 -16.39 9.94
N VAL A 74 22.82 -17.07 8.97
CA VAL A 74 23.51 -17.72 7.83
C VAL A 74 24.21 -16.67 6.94
N VAL A 75 23.60 -15.51 6.77
CA VAL A 75 24.19 -14.40 6.00
C VAL A 75 25.34 -13.75 6.78
N ALA A 76 25.18 -13.52 8.09
CA ALA A 76 26.21 -12.98 8.97
C ALA A 76 27.42 -13.91 9.10
N ALA A 77 27.20 -15.23 9.14
CA ALA A 77 28.26 -16.24 9.18
C ALA A 77 29.16 -16.24 7.93
N ARG A 78 28.66 -15.69 6.82
CA ARG A 78 29.46 -15.47 5.59
C ARG A 78 30.16 -14.10 5.58
N SER A 79 30.31 -13.47 6.75
CA SER A 79 30.90 -12.14 6.94
C SER A 79 30.17 -11.02 6.17
N ARG A 80 28.86 -11.17 5.96
CA ARG A 80 28.02 -10.17 5.27
C ARG A 80 27.08 -9.48 6.25
N PHE A 81 27.57 -8.44 6.91
CA PHE A 81 26.84 -7.76 7.99
C PHE A 81 25.65 -6.92 7.50
N ALA A 82 25.83 -6.10 6.46
CA ALA A 82 24.73 -5.28 5.92
C ALA A 82 23.58 -6.12 5.34
N PRO A 83 23.80 -7.18 4.53
CA PRO A 83 22.72 -8.06 4.10
C PRO A 83 22.01 -8.80 5.24
N ALA A 84 22.73 -9.16 6.31
CA ALA A 84 22.12 -9.76 7.50
C ALA A 84 21.23 -8.78 8.25
N ALA A 85 21.69 -7.53 8.42
CA ALA A 85 20.88 -6.44 8.98
C ALA A 85 19.61 -6.22 8.13
N ALA A 86 19.73 -6.20 6.80
CA ALA A 86 18.58 -6.04 5.91
C ALA A 86 17.53 -7.14 6.06
N VAL A 87 17.93 -8.41 6.29
CA VAL A 87 16.97 -9.49 6.59
C VAL A 87 16.12 -9.15 7.82
N LEU A 88 16.73 -8.63 8.89
CA LEU A 88 16.00 -8.24 10.10
C LEU A 88 15.10 -7.02 9.86
N VAL A 89 15.56 -6.02 9.09
CA VAL A 89 14.74 -4.87 8.71
C VAL A 89 13.52 -5.32 7.91
N GLY A 90 13.71 -6.16 6.89
CA GLY A 90 12.62 -6.68 6.07
C GLY A 90 11.61 -7.49 6.88
N ALA A 91 12.07 -8.30 7.83
CA ALA A 91 11.18 -9.06 8.70
C ALA A 91 10.37 -8.16 9.66
N ALA A 92 10.94 -7.03 10.08
CA ALA A 92 10.27 -6.09 10.97
C ALA A 92 9.18 -5.25 10.30
N VAL A 93 9.15 -5.15 8.97
CA VAL A 93 8.16 -4.35 8.21
C VAL A 93 6.72 -4.75 8.55
N LEU A 94 6.45 -6.05 8.68
CA LEU A 94 5.10 -6.56 8.95
C LEU A 94 4.80 -6.81 10.43
N ALA A 95 5.81 -6.71 11.31
CA ALA A 95 5.66 -7.04 12.72
C ALA A 95 4.62 -6.15 13.45
N PRO A 96 4.52 -4.83 13.21
CA PRO A 96 3.51 -4.00 13.86
C PRO A 96 2.08 -4.41 13.49
N GLY A 97 1.79 -4.64 12.20
CA GLY A 97 0.46 -5.06 11.76
C GLY A 97 0.13 -6.47 12.24
N ALA A 98 1.10 -7.39 12.22
CA ALA A 98 0.93 -8.74 12.76
C ALA A 98 0.64 -8.74 14.27
N ALA A 99 1.29 -7.86 15.04
CA ALA A 99 0.99 -7.68 16.46
C ALA A 99 -0.44 -7.19 16.70
N VAL A 100 -0.94 -6.27 15.85
CA VAL A 100 -2.32 -5.80 15.92
C VAL A 100 -3.31 -6.91 15.55
N VAL A 101 -3.00 -7.76 14.56
CA VAL A 101 -3.83 -8.94 14.26
C VAL A 101 -3.90 -9.87 15.47
N ASP A 102 -2.77 -10.14 16.13
CA ASP A 102 -2.73 -11.01 17.31
C ASP A 102 -3.40 -10.37 18.54
N LEU A 103 -3.45 -9.03 18.62
CA LEU A 103 -4.15 -8.30 19.67
C LEU A 103 -5.66 -8.57 19.67
N GLN A 104 -6.23 -9.03 18.54
CA GLN A 104 -7.63 -9.48 18.48
C GLN A 104 -7.93 -10.56 19.53
N LEU A 105 -6.97 -11.44 19.84
CA LEU A 105 -7.13 -12.49 20.86
C LEU A 105 -7.25 -11.92 22.28
N VAL A 106 -6.86 -10.67 22.53
CA VAL A 106 -7.10 -9.99 23.82
C VAL A 106 -8.53 -9.47 23.90
N VAL A 107 -9.08 -9.03 22.77
CA VAL A 107 -10.40 -8.39 22.69
C VAL A 107 -11.50 -9.43 22.66
N ASP A 108 -11.43 -10.35 21.69
CA ASP A 108 -12.37 -11.44 21.52
C ASP A 108 -11.70 -12.60 20.76
N PRO A 109 -11.29 -13.67 21.47
CA PRO A 109 -10.72 -14.86 20.85
C PRO A 109 -11.68 -15.63 19.95
N SER A 110 -12.99 -15.55 20.16
CA SER A 110 -13.99 -16.39 19.48
C SER A 110 -14.14 -16.04 18.00
N VAL A 111 -13.84 -14.78 17.64
CA VAL A 111 -13.91 -14.26 16.26
C VAL A 111 -12.53 -14.22 15.58
N ALA A 112 -11.48 -14.72 16.24
CA ALA A 112 -10.15 -14.76 15.65
C ALA A 112 -9.98 -16.00 14.76
N SER A 113 -9.75 -15.80 13.47
CA SER A 113 -9.49 -16.88 12.49
C SER A 113 -8.05 -17.44 12.60
N ARG A 114 -7.66 -17.93 13.78
CA ARG A 114 -6.30 -18.44 14.09
C ARG A 114 -6.33 -19.89 14.62
N PRO A 115 -6.77 -20.87 13.81
CA PRO A 115 -6.86 -22.28 14.23
C PRO A 115 -5.52 -22.87 14.70
N GLU A 116 -4.40 -22.31 14.26
CA GLU A 116 -3.07 -22.68 14.72
C GLU A 116 -2.75 -22.28 16.17
N LEU A 117 -3.51 -21.34 16.77
CA LEU A 117 -3.34 -20.89 18.15
C LEU A 117 -4.53 -21.30 19.04
N TYR A 118 -5.75 -21.28 18.49
CA TYR A 118 -6.97 -21.58 19.22
C TYR A 118 -8.07 -22.05 18.26
N LEU A 119 -8.67 -23.21 18.54
CA LEU A 119 -9.92 -23.66 17.92
C LEU A 119 -11.08 -23.39 18.89
N PRO A 120 -11.99 -22.45 18.58
CA PRO A 120 -13.17 -22.22 19.41
C PRO A 120 -14.09 -23.46 19.39
N VAL A 121 -14.54 -23.90 20.57
CA VAL A 121 -15.48 -25.04 20.73
C VAL A 121 -16.79 -24.63 21.40
N ASP A 122 -16.84 -23.42 21.95
CA ASP A 122 -18.02 -22.79 22.52
C ASP A 122 -17.99 -21.28 22.24
N LEU A 123 -19.03 -20.58 22.68
CA LEU A 123 -19.15 -19.12 22.57
C LEU A 123 -18.59 -18.40 23.81
N ALA A 124 -17.85 -19.08 24.67
CA ALA A 124 -17.20 -18.42 25.80
C ALA A 124 -16.05 -17.55 25.26
N ALA A 125 -15.76 -16.45 25.97
CA ALA A 125 -14.59 -15.61 25.70
C ALA A 125 -13.52 -15.94 26.76
N PRO A 126 -12.67 -16.96 26.51
CA PRO A 126 -11.65 -17.34 27.48
C PRO A 126 -10.58 -16.26 27.63
N ALA A 127 -9.98 -16.20 28.82
CA ALA A 127 -9.05 -15.14 29.17
C ALA A 127 -7.69 -15.32 28.46
N PRO A 128 -7.02 -14.23 28.06
CA PRO A 128 -5.70 -14.28 27.46
C PRO A 128 -4.67 -14.85 28.46
N SER A 129 -3.83 -15.77 27.99
CA SER A 129 -2.86 -16.47 28.85
C SER A 129 -1.41 -16.11 28.48
N VAL A 130 -0.44 -16.73 29.16
CA VAL A 130 0.98 -16.38 29.07
C VAL A 130 1.52 -16.51 27.64
N GLY A 131 1.00 -17.45 26.84
CA GLY A 131 1.42 -17.64 25.45
C GLY A 131 1.14 -16.40 24.58
N LEU A 132 -0.01 -15.75 24.74
CA LEU A 132 -0.35 -14.56 23.97
C LEU A 132 0.55 -13.37 24.32
N TRP A 133 0.83 -13.18 25.62
CA TRP A 133 1.74 -12.12 26.07
C TRP A 133 3.17 -12.34 25.57
N ALA A 134 3.64 -13.60 25.53
CA ALA A 134 4.91 -13.95 24.93
C ALA A 134 4.92 -13.66 23.42
N LEU A 135 3.85 -14.00 22.70
CA LEU A 135 3.70 -13.72 21.27
C LEU A 135 3.78 -12.21 20.97
N LEU A 136 3.02 -11.39 21.70
CA LEU A 136 3.01 -9.93 21.57
C LEU A 136 4.37 -9.31 21.91
N ALA A 137 5.00 -9.73 23.01
CA ALA A 137 6.34 -9.30 23.38
C ALA A 137 7.37 -9.68 22.31
N GLY A 138 7.19 -10.84 21.67
CA GLY A 138 8.00 -11.30 20.56
C GLY A 138 7.92 -10.38 19.34
N HIS A 139 6.73 -9.90 18.96
CA HIS A 139 6.59 -8.91 17.88
C HIS A 139 7.26 -7.58 18.22
N VAL A 140 7.13 -7.10 19.46
CA VAL A 140 7.82 -5.89 19.92
C VAL A 140 9.33 -6.05 19.81
N ALA A 141 9.88 -7.19 20.23
CA ALA A 141 11.30 -7.49 20.09
C ALA A 141 11.74 -7.53 18.62
N VAL A 142 10.93 -8.07 17.70
CA VAL A 142 11.22 -8.04 16.25
C VAL A 142 11.29 -6.61 15.71
N VAL A 143 10.36 -5.73 16.13
CA VAL A 143 10.40 -4.31 15.77
C VAL A 143 11.67 -3.65 16.27
N VAL A 144 12.03 -3.85 17.54
CA VAL A 144 13.27 -3.30 18.12
C VAL A 144 14.51 -3.82 17.39
N ALA A 145 14.56 -5.11 17.07
CA ALA A 145 15.64 -5.70 16.29
C ALA A 145 15.75 -5.08 14.89
N GLY A 146 14.62 -4.83 14.23
CA GLY A 146 14.57 -4.13 12.94
C GLY A 146 15.10 -2.71 13.02
N VAL A 147 14.74 -1.95 14.06
CA VAL A 147 15.24 -0.59 14.29
C VAL A 147 16.75 -0.58 14.52
N LEU A 148 17.27 -1.49 15.35
CA LEU A 148 18.71 -1.63 15.57
C LEU A 148 19.45 -2.01 14.28
N ALA A 149 18.90 -2.96 13.51
CA ALA A 149 19.46 -3.39 12.23
C ALA A 149 19.41 -2.27 11.18
N PHE A 150 18.38 -1.43 11.18
CA PHE A 150 18.30 -0.26 10.32
C PHE A 150 19.38 0.78 10.67
N GLY A 151 19.72 0.92 11.95
CA GLY A 151 20.86 1.72 12.40
C GLY A 151 22.19 1.28 11.78
N VAL A 152 22.43 -0.03 11.68
CA VAL A 152 23.62 -0.61 11.01
C VAL A 152 23.66 -0.23 9.52
N LEU A 153 22.50 -0.19 8.85
CA LEU A 153 22.43 0.17 7.43
C LEU A 153 22.63 1.66 7.17
N ARG A 154 22.35 2.52 8.16
CA ARG A 154 22.58 3.98 8.07
C ARG A 154 23.96 4.41 8.55
N GLY A 155 24.60 3.63 9.42
CA GLY A 155 25.93 3.93 9.98
C GLY A 155 27.06 3.87 8.96
N GLY A 156 26.89 3.13 7.86
CA GLY A 156 27.81 3.18 6.72
C GLY A 156 27.58 4.44 5.90
N GLU A 157 28.39 5.49 6.08
CA GLU A 157 28.36 6.63 5.16
C GLU A 157 28.69 6.19 3.73
N PRO A 158 28.05 6.80 2.71
CA PRO A 158 28.51 6.73 1.32
C PRO A 158 29.81 7.54 1.19
N GLY A 159 30.92 6.92 1.60
CA GLY A 159 32.26 7.49 1.50
C GLY A 159 32.65 7.77 0.05
N VAL A 160 32.86 9.04 -0.25
CA VAL A 160 33.67 9.54 -1.37
C VAL A 160 35.02 8.83 -1.35
N VAL A 161 35.20 7.84 -2.22
CA VAL A 161 36.52 7.40 -2.66
C VAL A 161 36.73 7.95 -4.06
N GLY A 162 37.30 9.16 -4.11
CA GLY A 162 37.89 9.69 -5.32
C GLY A 162 39.07 8.82 -5.76
N GLY A 163 39.00 8.37 -7.00
CA GLY A 163 40.12 8.16 -7.93
C GLY A 163 41.31 7.31 -7.48
N PHE A 164 41.45 6.13 -8.08
CA PHE A 164 42.56 5.82 -8.99
C PHE A 164 42.20 4.58 -9.86
N GLY A 165 41.85 4.85 -11.12
CA GLY A 165 42.05 4.02 -12.33
C GLY A 165 41.47 2.60 -12.41
N THR A 166 40.49 2.39 -13.29
CA THR A 166 40.66 1.81 -14.65
C THR A 166 39.30 1.37 -15.22
N ASP A 167 38.75 2.14 -16.16
CA ASP A 167 37.96 1.77 -17.35
C ASP A 167 36.89 0.62 -17.31
N GLY A 168 36.35 0.26 -16.15
CA GLY A 168 35.35 -0.82 -16.02
C GLY A 168 34.16 -0.54 -15.10
N ALA A 169 34.10 0.62 -14.43
CA ALA A 169 33.09 0.90 -13.41
C ALA A 169 31.73 1.39 -13.96
N GLU A 170 31.73 2.16 -15.05
CA GLU A 170 30.48 2.71 -15.63
C GLU A 170 29.54 1.63 -16.19
N GLY A 171 30.09 0.51 -16.67
CA GLY A 171 29.31 -0.63 -17.17
C GLY A 171 28.63 -1.44 -16.06
N ALA A 172 29.25 -1.52 -14.86
CA ALA A 172 28.69 -2.23 -13.71
C ALA A 172 27.50 -1.47 -13.11
N ASP A 173 27.57 -0.13 -13.08
CA ASP A 173 26.51 0.74 -12.57
C ASP A 173 25.24 0.69 -13.43
N GLY A 174 25.38 0.61 -14.76
CA GLY A 174 24.25 0.44 -15.68
C GLY A 174 23.52 -0.90 -15.53
N VAL A 175 24.27 -2.00 -15.35
CA VAL A 175 23.70 -3.34 -15.12
C VAL A 175 23.00 -3.42 -13.75
N LEU A 176 23.59 -2.82 -12.71
CA LEU A 176 23.01 -2.70 -11.37
C LEU A 176 21.72 -1.87 -11.40
N ALA A 177 21.70 -0.75 -12.13
CA ALA A 177 20.52 0.08 -12.33
C ALA A 177 19.40 -0.67 -13.05
N GLY A 178 19.73 -1.43 -14.10
CA GLY A 178 18.78 -2.27 -14.86
C GLY A 178 18.18 -3.40 -14.02
N TRP A 179 19.01 -4.10 -13.23
CA TRP A 179 18.57 -5.12 -12.27
C TRP A 179 17.66 -4.51 -11.22
N ARG A 180 18.06 -3.38 -10.62
CA ARG A 180 17.29 -2.70 -9.57
C ARG A 180 15.92 -2.28 -10.09
N ARG A 181 15.84 -1.70 -11.29
CA ARG A 181 14.56 -1.32 -11.91
C ARG A 181 13.64 -2.52 -12.11
N ARG A 182 14.16 -3.62 -12.64
CA ARG A 182 13.38 -4.86 -12.86
C ARG A 182 12.94 -5.47 -11.53
N SER A 183 13.83 -5.50 -10.55
CA SER A 183 13.56 -6.01 -9.20
C SER A 183 12.53 -5.16 -8.47
N VAL A 184 12.54 -3.82 -8.59
CA VAL A 184 11.50 -2.95 -8.01
C VAL A 184 10.14 -3.29 -8.60
N LEU A 185 10.03 -3.35 -9.93
CA LEU A 185 8.75 -3.64 -10.59
C LEU A 185 8.22 -5.03 -10.24
N LEU A 186 9.10 -6.05 -10.23
CA LEU A 186 8.72 -7.42 -9.91
C LEU A 186 8.38 -7.57 -8.42
N ALA A 187 9.20 -7.02 -7.52
CA ALA A 187 8.95 -7.07 -6.07
C ALA A 187 7.66 -6.32 -5.72
N LEU A 188 7.41 -5.16 -6.33
CA LEU A 188 6.16 -4.42 -6.17
C LEU A 188 4.95 -5.21 -6.66
N ALA A 189 5.01 -5.78 -7.87
CA ALA A 189 3.89 -6.55 -8.41
C ALA A 189 3.55 -7.75 -7.53
N VAL A 190 4.56 -8.51 -7.10
CA VAL A 190 4.38 -9.67 -6.22
C VAL A 190 3.95 -9.25 -4.82
N ALA A 191 4.49 -8.15 -4.28
CA ALA A 191 4.10 -7.62 -2.97
C ALA A 191 2.64 -7.16 -2.97
N VAL A 192 2.16 -6.55 -4.06
CA VAL A 192 0.74 -6.20 -4.21
C VAL A 192 -0.13 -7.46 -4.21
N VAL A 193 0.27 -8.51 -4.93
CA VAL A 193 -0.43 -9.81 -4.91
C VAL A 193 -0.45 -10.41 -3.49
N GLY A 194 0.68 -10.37 -2.78
CA GLY A 194 0.76 -10.83 -1.40
C GLY A 194 -0.12 -10.01 -0.45
N ALA A 195 -0.20 -8.69 -0.67
CA ALA A 195 -1.01 -7.78 0.11
C ALA A 195 -2.51 -8.06 -0.07
N CYS A 196 -2.95 -8.40 -1.29
CA CYS A 196 -4.29 -8.93 -1.51
C CYS A 196 -4.56 -10.17 -0.68
N GLY A 197 -3.59 -11.08 -0.66
CA GLY A 197 -3.71 -12.33 0.09
C GLY A 197 -3.94 -12.12 1.58
N LEU A 198 -3.34 -11.08 2.16
CA LEU A 198 -3.54 -10.72 3.57
C LEU A 198 -4.93 -10.16 3.87
N VAL A 199 -5.62 -9.58 2.90
CA VAL A 199 -6.92 -8.93 3.12
C VAL A 199 -8.09 -9.88 2.77
N MET A 200 -7.83 -10.90 1.96
CA MET A 200 -8.82 -11.91 1.55
C MET A 200 -9.04 -13.00 2.60
N THR A 201 -10.10 -13.81 2.40
CA THR A 201 -10.40 -14.96 3.26
C THR A 201 -9.20 -15.93 3.28
N PRO A 202 -8.62 -16.22 4.46
CA PRO A 202 -7.44 -17.07 4.54
C PRO A 202 -7.75 -18.53 4.16
N PHE A 203 -8.92 -19.01 4.58
CA PHE A 203 -9.52 -20.31 4.28
C PHE A 203 -11.05 -20.14 4.20
N SER A 204 -11.78 -21.18 3.81
CA SER A 204 -13.22 -21.29 4.08
C SER A 204 -13.47 -22.42 5.08
N SER A 205 -14.48 -22.28 5.92
CA SER A 205 -14.75 -23.20 7.03
C SER A 205 -16.17 -23.76 6.94
N ASP A 206 -16.30 -25.06 7.11
CA ASP A 206 -17.58 -25.75 7.34
C ASP A 206 -17.94 -25.81 8.84
N ASP A 207 -17.03 -25.36 9.72
CA ASP A 207 -17.21 -25.33 11.17
C ASP A 207 -17.86 -24.02 11.61
N VAL A 208 -18.97 -24.13 12.34
CA VAL A 208 -19.77 -23.01 12.84
C VAL A 208 -19.02 -22.17 13.86
N TYR A 209 -18.07 -22.75 14.61
CA TYR A 209 -17.30 -22.03 15.63
C TYR A 209 -16.04 -21.37 15.08
N LEU A 210 -15.58 -21.76 13.89
CA LEU A 210 -14.40 -21.19 13.25
C LEU A 210 -14.81 -20.34 12.05
N LEU A 211 -15.12 -19.07 12.31
CA LEU A 211 -15.51 -18.13 11.26
C LEU A 211 -14.30 -17.78 10.39
N ALA A 212 -14.42 -18.08 9.10
CA ALA A 212 -13.40 -17.77 8.11
C ALA A 212 -13.79 -16.49 7.36
N GLN A 213 -13.47 -15.34 7.95
CA GLN A 213 -13.81 -14.02 7.42
C GLN A 213 -12.61 -13.40 6.71
N ASN A 214 -12.89 -12.58 5.69
CA ASN A 214 -11.86 -11.70 5.16
C ASN A 214 -11.66 -10.49 6.10
N ALA A 215 -10.65 -9.67 5.83
CA ALA A 215 -10.33 -8.55 6.71
C ALA A 215 -11.49 -7.53 6.85
N PHE A 216 -12.37 -7.39 5.84
CA PHE A 216 -13.49 -6.44 5.86
C PHE A 216 -14.74 -6.99 6.55
N GLU A 217 -14.87 -8.31 6.61
CA GLU A 217 -15.94 -8.99 7.35
C GLU A 217 -15.54 -9.24 8.81
N GLY A 218 -14.24 -9.23 9.10
CA GLY A 218 -13.64 -9.49 10.39
C GLY A 218 -13.76 -8.35 11.41
N PRO A 219 -13.37 -8.62 12.67
CA PRO A 219 -13.39 -7.62 13.73
C PRO A 219 -12.43 -6.45 13.43
N THR A 220 -12.76 -5.26 13.94
CA THR A 220 -12.07 -4.00 13.62
C THR A 220 -10.57 -4.03 13.91
N VAL A 221 -10.16 -4.68 14.99
CA VAL A 221 -8.73 -4.78 15.36
C VAL A 221 -7.98 -5.65 14.35
N ALA A 222 -8.55 -6.79 13.95
CA ALA A 222 -7.99 -7.61 12.89
C ALA A 222 -7.95 -6.87 11.55
N LEU A 223 -9.02 -6.14 11.17
CA LEU A 223 -9.05 -5.31 9.96
C LEU A 223 -7.87 -4.33 9.94
N VAL A 224 -7.67 -3.57 11.02
CA VAL A 224 -6.56 -2.59 11.11
C VAL A 224 -5.21 -3.30 10.93
N GLY A 225 -5.00 -4.43 11.59
CA GLY A 225 -3.76 -5.20 11.47
C GLY A 225 -3.49 -5.69 10.05
N HIS A 226 -4.48 -6.25 9.37
CA HIS A 226 -4.36 -6.73 7.99
C HIS A 226 -4.14 -5.58 7.01
N VAL A 227 -4.85 -4.45 7.15
CA VAL A 227 -4.65 -3.25 6.31
C VAL A 227 -3.25 -2.66 6.50
N VAL A 228 -2.77 -2.56 7.75
CA VAL A 228 -1.40 -2.10 8.05
C VAL A 228 -0.37 -3.00 7.36
N CYS A 229 -0.49 -4.32 7.49
CA CYS A 229 0.42 -5.25 6.81
C CYS A 229 0.32 -5.15 5.28
N ALA A 230 -0.90 -5.05 4.74
CA ALA A 230 -1.14 -5.00 3.30
C ALA A 230 -0.61 -3.71 2.66
N LEU A 231 -0.60 -2.58 3.39
CA LEU A 231 0.06 -1.35 2.94
C LEU A 231 1.59 -1.41 3.15
N ALA A 232 2.05 -1.94 4.28
CA ALA A 232 3.47 -2.04 4.61
C ALA A 232 4.23 -2.97 3.66
N LEU A 233 3.60 -4.04 3.15
CA LEU A 233 4.24 -5.01 2.28
C LEU A 233 4.77 -4.41 0.95
N PRO A 234 3.95 -3.73 0.10
CA PRO A 234 4.45 -3.13 -1.13
C PRO A 234 5.38 -1.93 -0.86
N VAL A 235 5.08 -1.11 0.15
CA VAL A 235 5.93 0.03 0.52
C VAL A 235 7.31 -0.46 0.99
N GLY A 236 7.36 -1.44 1.88
CA GLY A 236 8.60 -2.06 2.35
C GLY A 236 9.38 -2.72 1.23
N ALA A 237 8.72 -3.47 0.33
CA ALA A 237 9.39 -4.07 -0.83
C ALA A 237 10.07 -3.02 -1.72
N VAL A 238 9.40 -1.89 -1.99
CA VAL A 238 9.96 -0.80 -2.79
C VAL A 238 11.11 -0.11 -2.04
N LEU A 239 10.93 0.27 -0.77
CA LEU A 239 11.95 0.95 0.02
C LEU A 239 13.23 0.11 0.15
N LEU A 240 13.10 -1.19 0.42
CA LEU A 240 14.25 -2.11 0.55
C LEU A 240 15.07 -2.24 -0.75
N VAL A 241 14.45 -2.04 -1.92
CA VAL A 241 15.15 -2.10 -3.21
C VAL A 241 15.59 -0.71 -3.70
N ALA A 242 14.84 0.33 -3.35
CA ALA A 242 15.10 1.70 -3.77
C ALA A 242 16.17 2.38 -2.91
N GLU A 243 16.17 2.19 -1.59
CA GLU A 243 17.04 2.92 -0.68
C GLU A 243 18.49 2.39 -0.72
N PHE A 244 18.67 1.08 -0.83
CA PHE A 244 20.00 0.45 -0.74
C PHE A 244 20.62 0.23 -2.12
N ARG A 245 21.83 0.78 -2.34
CA ARG A 245 22.59 0.64 -3.60
C ARG A 245 23.10 -0.80 -3.79
N ASP A 246 23.39 -1.50 -2.69
CA ASP A 246 23.90 -2.86 -2.73
C ASP A 246 22.79 -3.88 -3.00
N ALA A 247 22.89 -4.57 -4.13
CA ALA A 247 21.96 -5.63 -4.51
C ALA A 247 21.92 -6.79 -3.49
N SER A 248 22.98 -6.99 -2.69
CA SER A 248 22.99 -8.01 -1.64
C SER A 248 22.15 -7.60 -0.42
N VAL A 249 22.13 -6.30 -0.09
CA VAL A 249 21.33 -5.71 0.99
C VAL A 249 19.85 -5.74 0.60
N ALA A 250 19.51 -5.31 -0.61
CA ALA A 250 18.14 -5.39 -1.13
C ALA A 250 17.58 -6.83 -1.12
N ARG A 251 18.37 -7.81 -1.56
CA ARG A 251 17.99 -9.24 -1.51
C ARG A 251 17.79 -9.74 -0.08
N GLY A 252 18.66 -9.34 0.85
CA GLY A 252 18.49 -9.64 2.27
C GLY A 252 17.18 -9.10 2.82
N GLY A 253 16.88 -7.83 2.53
CA GLY A 253 15.61 -7.18 2.85
C GLY A 253 14.39 -7.94 2.33
N LEU A 254 14.38 -8.26 1.03
CA LEU A 254 13.28 -9.01 0.42
C LEU A 254 13.13 -10.43 0.97
N ALA A 255 14.23 -11.11 1.32
CA ALA A 255 14.17 -12.41 1.99
C ALA A 255 13.56 -12.31 3.39
N GLY A 256 13.93 -11.28 4.15
CA GLY A 256 13.32 -10.95 5.43
C GLY A 256 11.81 -10.70 5.30
N LEU A 257 11.43 -9.86 4.35
CA LEU A 257 10.02 -9.53 4.07
C LEU A 257 9.21 -10.77 3.65
N ALA A 258 9.77 -11.61 2.78
CA ALA A 258 9.17 -12.88 2.38
C ALA A 258 8.96 -13.82 3.58
N SER A 259 9.95 -13.90 4.49
CA SER A 259 9.84 -14.72 5.70
C SER A 259 8.76 -14.21 6.67
N ALA A 260 8.59 -12.88 6.80
CA ALA A 260 7.52 -12.31 7.61
C ALA A 260 6.14 -12.55 7.00
N LEU A 261 6.01 -12.41 5.67
CA LEU A 261 4.77 -12.73 4.96
C LEU A 261 4.42 -14.22 5.11
N ALA A 262 5.41 -15.10 5.03
CA ALA A 262 5.23 -16.54 5.25
C ALA A 262 4.76 -16.84 6.68
N ALA A 263 5.28 -16.13 7.68
CA ALA A 263 4.84 -16.29 9.06
C ALA A 263 3.36 -15.92 9.28
N MET A 264 2.78 -15.08 8.42
CA MET A 264 1.36 -14.73 8.47
C MET A 264 0.48 -15.65 7.62
N SER A 265 0.95 -16.12 6.47
CA SER A 265 0.10 -16.82 5.49
C SER A 265 0.20 -18.34 5.52
N VAL A 266 1.36 -18.90 5.87
CA VAL A 266 1.58 -20.34 5.88
C VAL A 266 0.72 -21.07 6.93
N PRO A 267 0.49 -20.54 8.16
CA PRO A 267 -0.36 -21.22 9.13
C PRO A 267 -1.77 -21.51 8.61
N ALA A 268 -2.41 -20.52 7.96
CA ALA A 268 -3.72 -20.69 7.35
C ALA A 268 -3.73 -21.72 6.21
N LEU A 269 -2.69 -21.73 5.37
CA LEU A 269 -2.56 -22.70 4.28
C LEU A 269 -2.39 -24.13 4.80
N VAL A 270 -1.60 -24.30 5.88
CA VAL A 270 -1.40 -25.60 6.52
C VAL A 270 -2.68 -26.03 7.26
N ALA A 271 -3.39 -25.11 7.91
CA ALA A 271 -4.67 -25.39 8.55
C ALA A 271 -5.69 -25.94 7.54
N ALA A 272 -5.82 -25.31 6.36
CA ALA A 272 -6.70 -25.76 5.29
C ALA A 272 -6.35 -27.15 4.72
N VAL A 273 -5.13 -27.64 4.92
CA VAL A 273 -4.72 -28.99 4.49
C VAL A 273 -4.80 -29.99 5.64
N ALA A 274 -4.52 -29.55 6.87
CA ALA A 274 -4.47 -30.41 8.05
C ALA A 274 -5.85 -30.66 8.66
N MET A 275 -6.80 -29.73 8.53
CA MET A 275 -8.13 -29.80 9.11
C MET A 275 -9.17 -30.16 8.04
N PRO A 276 -9.97 -31.23 8.22
CA PRO A 276 -10.97 -31.65 7.24
C PRO A 276 -12.13 -30.66 7.03
N SER A 277 -12.39 -29.79 8.02
CA SER A 277 -13.44 -28.77 7.98
C SER A 277 -13.03 -27.49 7.26
N LEU A 278 -11.77 -27.38 6.84
CA LEU A 278 -11.22 -26.19 6.22
C LEU A 278 -10.87 -26.44 4.76
N HIS A 279 -11.13 -25.45 3.91
CA HIS A 279 -10.72 -25.45 2.50
C HIS A 279 -9.83 -24.26 2.18
N VAL A 280 -8.99 -24.41 1.16
CA VAL A 280 -8.02 -23.38 0.76
C VAL A 280 -8.74 -22.13 0.26
N GLY A 281 -8.52 -21.02 0.97
CA GLY A 281 -9.07 -19.71 0.62
C GLY A 281 -8.19 -18.97 -0.40
N ALA A 282 -8.78 -18.03 -1.13
CA ALA A 282 -8.05 -17.20 -2.08
C ALA A 282 -6.93 -16.39 -1.40
N GLY A 283 -7.12 -16.00 -0.13
CA GLY A 283 -6.15 -15.22 0.63
C GLY A 283 -4.82 -15.95 0.85
N SER A 284 -4.86 -17.20 1.33
CA SER A 284 -3.64 -17.99 1.54
C SER A 284 -2.91 -18.31 0.24
N VAL A 285 -3.62 -18.52 -0.88
CA VAL A 285 -3.01 -18.72 -2.21
C VAL A 285 -2.29 -17.46 -2.69
N LEU A 286 -2.95 -16.31 -2.69
CA LEU A 286 -2.37 -15.05 -3.14
C LEU A 286 -1.19 -14.62 -2.26
N ALA A 287 -1.31 -14.80 -0.94
CA ALA A 287 -0.22 -14.55 -0.01
C ALA A 287 0.96 -15.51 -0.26
N GLY A 288 0.68 -16.79 -0.55
CA GLY A 288 1.68 -17.78 -0.96
C GLY A 288 2.42 -17.40 -2.25
N ILE A 289 1.71 -16.90 -3.26
CA ILE A 289 2.33 -16.35 -4.49
C ILE A 289 3.23 -15.16 -4.13
N GLY A 290 2.78 -14.29 -3.21
CA GLY A 290 3.57 -13.21 -2.64
C GLY A 290 4.89 -13.67 -2.02
N VAL A 291 4.84 -14.68 -1.15
CA VAL A 291 6.01 -15.28 -0.49
C VAL A 291 6.97 -15.84 -1.53
N LEU A 292 6.46 -16.66 -2.46
CA LEU A 292 7.27 -17.31 -3.48
C LEU A 292 7.93 -16.28 -4.41
N GLY A 293 7.18 -15.30 -4.89
CA GLY A 293 7.74 -14.30 -5.80
C GLY A 293 8.76 -13.39 -5.12
N LEU A 294 8.53 -12.96 -3.86
CA LEU A 294 9.52 -12.18 -3.10
C LEU A 294 10.79 -13.02 -2.84
N GLY A 295 10.62 -14.30 -2.51
CA GLY A 295 11.73 -15.25 -2.39
C GLY A 295 12.51 -15.43 -3.69
N VAL A 296 11.81 -15.55 -4.84
CA VAL A 296 12.44 -15.65 -6.16
C VAL A 296 13.24 -14.38 -6.47
N VAL A 297 12.70 -13.19 -6.22
CA VAL A 297 13.44 -11.92 -6.41
C VAL A 297 14.67 -11.87 -5.49
N ALA A 298 14.53 -12.32 -4.24
CA ALA A 298 15.61 -12.33 -3.26
C ALA A 298 16.73 -13.33 -3.60
N PHE A 299 16.43 -14.52 -4.13
CA PHE A 299 17.42 -15.60 -4.30
C PHE A 299 17.85 -15.85 -5.75
N LEU A 300 16.96 -15.69 -6.73
CA LEU A 300 17.20 -16.08 -8.13
C LEU A 300 17.61 -14.90 -9.03
N GLY A 301 17.46 -13.66 -8.58
CA GLY A 301 17.92 -12.48 -9.29
C GLY A 301 19.44 -12.33 -9.30
N ARG A 302 20.20 -13.37 -9.69
CA ARG A 302 21.64 -13.28 -9.94
C ARG A 302 21.86 -12.29 -11.08
N ALA A 303 22.67 -11.27 -10.84
CA ALA A 303 23.24 -10.50 -11.93
C ALA A 303 24.17 -11.47 -12.67
N ASP A 304 23.71 -12.02 -13.79
CA ASP A 304 24.58 -12.79 -14.68
C ASP A 304 25.68 -11.84 -15.16
N GLY A 305 26.88 -12.02 -14.63
CA GLY A 305 28.12 -11.42 -15.15
C GLY A 305 28.56 -12.07 -16.47
N ARG A 306 27.62 -12.33 -17.39
CA ARG A 306 27.96 -12.66 -18.77
C ARG A 306 28.04 -11.35 -19.53
N ALA A 307 29.29 -10.96 -19.77
CA ALA A 307 29.74 -9.85 -20.60
C ALA A 307 28.80 -9.59 -21.79
N ALA A 308 28.04 -8.50 -21.69
CA ALA A 308 27.64 -7.75 -22.87
C ALA A 308 28.81 -6.81 -23.17
N THR A 309 29.72 -7.27 -24.04
CA THR A 309 30.63 -6.38 -24.77
C THR A 309 29.78 -5.55 -25.70
N ASP A 310 29.20 -4.47 -25.19
CA ASP A 310 28.73 -3.34 -25.97
C ASP A 310 28.85 -2.11 -25.07
N THR A 311 29.84 -1.28 -25.38
CA THR A 311 30.04 0.08 -24.89
C THR A 311 28.87 0.97 -25.31
N GLU A 312 27.70 0.78 -24.72
CA GLU A 312 26.71 1.85 -24.60
C GLU A 312 26.80 2.43 -23.18
N PRO A 313 27.04 3.75 -23.03
CA PRO A 313 27.06 4.39 -21.73
C PRO A 313 25.74 4.13 -21.00
N ALA A 314 25.82 3.89 -19.70
CA ALA A 314 24.69 3.64 -18.82
C ALA A 314 23.66 4.79 -18.92
N ARG A 315 22.70 4.64 -19.82
CA ARG A 315 21.55 5.54 -19.92
C ARG A 315 20.77 5.42 -18.61
N MET A 316 20.65 6.52 -17.86
CA MET A 316 19.50 6.71 -16.96
C MET A 316 18.25 6.19 -17.69
N PRO A 317 17.31 5.49 -17.02
CA PRO A 317 16.08 5.08 -17.68
C PRO A 317 15.47 6.34 -18.26
N GLY A 318 15.56 6.49 -19.59
CA GLY A 318 15.18 7.75 -20.22
C GLY A 318 13.79 8.08 -19.73
N ARG A 319 13.53 9.36 -19.39
CA ARG A 319 12.24 9.92 -18.99
C ARG A 319 11.01 9.13 -19.50
N ARG A 320 11.05 8.75 -20.78
CA ARG A 320 10.11 7.85 -21.46
C ARG A 320 9.78 6.54 -20.74
N GLY A 321 10.76 5.82 -20.22
CA GLY A 321 10.58 4.58 -19.50
C GLY A 321 9.83 4.76 -18.17
N LEU A 322 10.01 5.89 -17.49
CA LEU A 322 9.28 6.24 -16.26
C LEU A 322 7.84 6.67 -16.59
N GLU A 323 7.64 7.43 -17.67
CA GLU A 323 6.31 7.76 -18.18
C GLU A 323 5.53 6.50 -18.56
N VAL A 324 6.15 5.56 -19.28
CA VAL A 324 5.54 4.29 -19.69
C VAL A 324 5.21 3.41 -18.48
N SER A 325 6.08 3.32 -17.48
CA SER A 325 5.77 2.56 -16.26
C SER A 325 4.63 3.19 -15.47
N THR A 326 4.62 4.52 -15.34
CA THR A 326 3.53 5.25 -14.66
C THR A 326 2.21 5.04 -15.40
N GLY A 327 2.23 5.09 -16.74
CA GLY A 327 1.08 4.80 -17.58
C GLY A 327 0.57 3.37 -17.42
N ALA A 328 1.46 2.38 -17.40
CA ALA A 328 1.10 0.97 -17.21
C ALA A 328 0.43 0.73 -15.86
N VAL A 329 0.98 1.28 -14.77
CA VAL A 329 0.39 1.17 -13.44
C VAL A 329 -0.96 1.90 -13.38
N ALA A 330 -1.07 3.10 -13.96
CA ALA A 330 -2.33 3.85 -14.00
C ALA A 330 -3.43 3.10 -14.76
N VAL A 331 -3.11 2.50 -15.91
CA VAL A 331 -4.05 1.69 -16.70
C VAL A 331 -4.45 0.43 -15.96
N ALA A 332 -3.50 -0.28 -15.36
CA ALA A 332 -3.81 -1.45 -14.54
C ALA A 332 -4.73 -1.07 -13.37
N THR A 333 -4.43 0.03 -12.67
CA THR A 333 -5.26 0.56 -11.58
C THR A 333 -6.68 0.89 -12.04
N GLY A 334 -6.82 1.56 -13.19
CA GLY A 334 -8.13 1.86 -13.76
C GLY A 334 -8.90 0.60 -14.17
N ALA A 335 -8.22 -0.41 -14.71
CA ALA A 335 -8.83 -1.71 -15.01
C ALA A 335 -9.31 -2.43 -13.74
N LEU A 336 -8.51 -2.43 -12.67
CA LEU A 336 -8.91 -2.99 -11.37
C LEU A 336 -10.16 -2.28 -10.81
N ALA A 337 -10.22 -0.95 -10.90
CA ALA A 337 -11.40 -0.18 -10.48
C ALA A 337 -12.65 -0.52 -11.29
N VAL A 338 -12.52 -0.65 -12.63
CA VAL A 338 -13.63 -1.05 -13.51
C VAL A 338 -14.09 -2.46 -13.18
N VAL A 339 -13.17 -3.42 -12.99
CA VAL A 339 -13.53 -4.79 -12.60
C VAL A 339 -14.23 -4.81 -11.24
N GLY A 340 -13.75 -4.06 -10.24
CA GLY A 340 -14.39 -3.98 -8.92
C GLY A 340 -15.75 -3.32 -8.92
N ALA A 341 -15.99 -2.39 -9.84
CA ALA A 341 -17.30 -1.77 -10.04
C ALA A 341 -18.32 -2.71 -10.70
N LEU A 342 -17.86 -3.56 -11.62
CA LEU A 342 -18.72 -4.46 -12.41
C LEU A 342 -19.01 -5.78 -11.70
N LEU A 343 -18.13 -6.22 -10.80
CA LEU A 343 -18.35 -7.43 -10.01
C LEU A 343 -19.23 -7.16 -8.78
N PRO A 344 -20.00 -8.16 -8.31
CA PRO A 344 -20.81 -8.02 -7.10
C PRO A 344 -19.96 -7.55 -5.92
N GLN A 345 -20.41 -6.51 -5.21
CA GLN A 345 -19.80 -6.02 -3.98
C GLN A 345 -20.36 -6.72 -2.74
N VAL A 346 -21.60 -7.18 -2.83
CA VAL A 346 -22.28 -7.96 -1.80
C VAL A 346 -22.88 -9.20 -2.43
N GLU A 347 -22.71 -10.34 -1.77
CA GLU A 347 -23.30 -11.62 -2.16
C GLU A 347 -24.21 -12.14 -1.05
N VAL A 348 -25.29 -12.82 -1.44
CA VAL A 348 -26.27 -13.42 -0.53
C VAL A 348 -26.25 -14.93 -0.72
N GLY A 349 -25.79 -15.68 0.27
CA GLY A 349 -25.73 -17.14 0.28
C GLY A 349 -26.98 -17.79 0.89
N GLY A 350 -27.43 -18.91 0.33
CA GLY A 350 -28.26 -19.88 1.07
C GLY A 350 -29.79 -19.79 0.97
N GLY A 351 -30.38 -18.99 0.07
CA GLY A 351 -31.85 -18.98 -0.12
C GLY A 351 -32.36 -20.17 -0.95
N VAL A 352 -33.01 -21.16 -0.33
CA VAL A 352 -33.86 -22.12 -1.06
C VAL A 352 -35.11 -21.39 -1.54
N GLY A 353 -35.04 -20.80 -2.73
CA GLY A 353 -36.15 -20.08 -3.34
C GLY A 353 -35.75 -18.72 -3.89
N GLY A 354 -35.05 -18.72 -5.03
CA GLY A 354 -34.72 -17.52 -5.80
C GLY A 354 -33.49 -16.78 -5.25
N ALA A 355 -32.54 -16.49 -6.15
CA ALA A 355 -31.45 -15.57 -5.88
C ALA A 355 -32.03 -14.18 -5.60
N ALA A 356 -32.23 -13.83 -4.34
CA ALA A 356 -32.55 -12.46 -3.96
C ALA A 356 -31.39 -11.57 -4.44
N GLU A 357 -31.71 -10.51 -5.19
CA GLU A 357 -30.70 -9.60 -5.71
C GLU A 357 -30.07 -8.84 -4.55
N ALA A 358 -28.77 -9.10 -4.31
CA ALA A 358 -28.04 -8.51 -3.21
C ALA A 358 -27.94 -6.98 -3.41
N PRO A 359 -28.26 -6.15 -2.39
CA PRO A 359 -28.10 -4.70 -2.49
C PRO A 359 -26.65 -4.36 -2.82
N GLN A 360 -26.43 -3.70 -3.96
CA GLN A 360 -25.10 -3.31 -4.40
C GLN A 360 -24.78 -1.89 -3.95
N SER A 361 -23.49 -1.56 -3.87
CA SER A 361 -23.07 -0.22 -3.49
C SER A 361 -23.46 0.80 -4.56
N PRO A 362 -24.22 1.87 -4.24
CA PRO A 362 -24.49 2.96 -5.17
C PRO A 362 -23.22 3.62 -5.74
N ALA A 363 -22.12 3.57 -4.99
CA ALA A 363 -20.83 4.14 -5.39
C ALA A 363 -20.09 3.35 -6.47
N ARG A 364 -20.56 2.14 -6.86
CA ARG A 364 -19.90 1.30 -7.86
C ARG A 364 -19.72 2.00 -9.21
N PHE A 365 -20.70 2.78 -9.65
CA PHE A 365 -20.59 3.52 -10.92
C PHE A 365 -19.62 4.71 -10.82
N LEU A 366 -19.49 5.30 -9.64
CA LEU A 366 -18.47 6.31 -9.37
C LEU A 366 -17.06 5.69 -9.45
N LEU A 367 -16.88 4.45 -8.95
CA LEU A 367 -15.63 3.71 -9.06
C LEU A 367 -15.29 3.37 -10.51
N LEU A 368 -16.30 2.97 -11.30
CA LEU A 368 -16.15 2.75 -12.75
C LEU A 368 -15.67 4.04 -13.43
N ALA A 369 -16.35 5.16 -13.17
CA ALA A 369 -15.98 6.46 -13.72
C ALA A 369 -14.56 6.86 -13.31
N ALA A 370 -14.20 6.71 -12.04
CA ALA A 370 -12.85 6.96 -11.54
C ALA A 370 -11.79 6.13 -12.25
N GLY A 371 -12.06 4.84 -12.46
CA GLY A 371 -11.19 3.92 -13.18
C GLY A 371 -10.95 4.37 -14.63
N VAL A 372 -12.01 4.77 -15.34
CA VAL A 372 -11.91 5.29 -16.72
C VAL A 372 -11.14 6.61 -16.76
N VAL A 373 -11.45 7.55 -15.87
CA VAL A 373 -10.81 8.86 -15.81
C VAL A 373 -9.31 8.73 -15.52
N LEU A 374 -8.86 7.71 -14.76
CA LEU A 374 -7.44 7.40 -14.56
C LEU A 374 -6.80 6.63 -15.73
N ALA A 375 -7.48 5.62 -16.27
CA ALA A 375 -6.92 4.76 -17.32
C ALA A 375 -6.66 5.50 -18.63
N VAL A 376 -7.54 6.44 -19.02
CA VAL A 376 -7.40 7.21 -20.28
C VAL A 376 -6.12 8.05 -20.33
N PRO A 377 -5.82 8.94 -19.36
CA PRO A 377 -4.56 9.67 -19.35
C PRO A 377 -3.36 8.75 -19.08
N GLY A 378 -3.53 7.66 -18.32
CA GLY A 378 -2.50 6.62 -18.16
C GLY A 378 -2.10 6.00 -19.50
N ALA A 379 -3.07 5.66 -20.35
CA ALA A 379 -2.83 5.10 -21.68
C ALA A 379 -2.14 6.11 -22.61
N ALA A 380 -2.46 7.41 -22.49
CA ALA A 380 -1.81 8.45 -23.28
C ALA A 380 -0.30 8.56 -23.00
N LEU A 381 0.18 8.13 -21.81
CA LEU A 381 1.62 8.10 -21.51
C LEU A 381 2.40 7.11 -22.38
N PHE A 382 1.75 6.11 -22.99
CA PHE A 382 2.39 5.21 -23.97
C PHE A 382 2.72 5.88 -25.31
N VAL A 383 2.18 7.07 -25.57
CA VAL A 383 2.50 7.87 -26.76
C VAL A 383 3.51 8.96 -26.40
N ALA A 384 4.64 9.05 -27.13
CA ALA A 384 5.75 9.94 -26.77
C ALA A 384 5.42 11.43 -26.82
N ARG A 385 4.58 11.83 -27.78
CA ARG A 385 4.20 13.24 -28.00
C ARG A 385 3.36 13.84 -26.84
N PRO A 386 2.26 13.20 -26.39
CA PRO A 386 1.44 13.77 -25.32
C PRO A 386 1.96 13.47 -23.91
N ALA A 387 2.81 12.45 -23.72
CA ALA A 387 3.23 12.02 -22.39
C ALA A 387 3.73 13.14 -21.44
N PRO A 388 4.61 14.07 -21.86
CA PRO A 388 5.08 15.13 -20.96
C PRO A 388 3.97 16.11 -20.56
N VAL A 389 2.93 16.26 -21.39
CA VAL A 389 1.78 17.15 -21.14
C VAL A 389 0.72 16.46 -20.28
N VAL A 390 0.50 15.16 -20.47
CA VAL A 390 -0.56 14.41 -19.80
C VAL A 390 -0.13 13.90 -18.42
N ARG A 391 1.16 13.68 -18.19
CA ARG A 391 1.64 13.14 -16.90
C ARG A 391 1.19 13.95 -15.67
N PRO A 392 1.25 15.30 -15.65
CA PRO A 392 0.75 16.07 -14.51
C PRO A 392 -0.76 15.89 -14.26
N VAL A 393 -1.53 15.51 -15.28
CA VAL A 393 -2.96 15.14 -15.13
C VAL A 393 -3.08 13.86 -14.30
N VAL A 394 -2.27 12.83 -14.61
CA VAL A 394 -2.22 11.56 -13.86
C VAL A 394 -1.84 11.79 -12.39
N SER A 395 -0.97 12.77 -12.11
CA SER A 395 -0.57 13.16 -10.75
C SER A 395 -1.73 13.70 -9.89
N MET A 396 -2.84 14.11 -10.51
CA MET A 396 -4.03 14.59 -9.82
C MET A 396 -5.14 13.53 -9.83
N VAL A 397 -5.38 12.90 -10.97
CA VAL A 397 -6.55 12.05 -11.20
C VAL A 397 -6.50 10.71 -10.44
N TRP A 398 -5.32 10.21 -10.06
CA TRP A 398 -5.20 8.95 -9.30
C TRP A 398 -6.07 8.94 -8.05
N VAL A 399 -6.28 10.09 -7.40
CA VAL A 399 -7.05 10.23 -6.16
C VAL A 399 -8.56 10.01 -6.36
N GLY A 400 -9.05 10.04 -7.60
CA GLY A 400 -10.43 9.69 -7.92
C GLY A 400 -10.76 8.24 -7.58
N VAL A 401 -9.77 7.33 -7.65
CA VAL A 401 -9.94 5.93 -7.29
C VAL A 401 -10.17 5.73 -5.79
N PRO A 402 -9.31 6.20 -4.85
CA PRO A 402 -9.58 6.09 -3.42
C PRO A 402 -10.84 6.85 -2.99
N LEU A 403 -11.16 7.98 -3.63
CA LEU A 403 -12.44 8.70 -3.42
C LEU A 403 -13.65 7.77 -3.58
N ALA A 404 -13.69 7.01 -4.69
CA ALA A 404 -14.82 6.14 -5.00
C ALA A 404 -14.73 4.76 -4.34
N ALA A 405 -13.53 4.16 -4.31
CA ALA A 405 -13.29 2.84 -3.75
C ALA A 405 -13.57 2.80 -2.25
N ALA A 406 -13.26 3.87 -1.50
CA ALA A 406 -13.58 3.94 -0.07
C ALA A 406 -15.09 3.88 0.19
N ALA A 407 -15.90 4.54 -0.66
CA ALA A 407 -17.37 4.46 -0.60
C ALA A 407 -17.91 3.07 -0.95
N VAL A 408 -17.28 2.37 -1.88
CA VAL A 408 -17.62 0.97 -2.20
C VAL A 408 -17.26 0.03 -1.05
N LEU A 409 -16.07 0.18 -0.48
CA LEU A 409 -15.59 -0.66 0.63
C LEU A 409 -16.39 -0.44 1.92
N ASP A 410 -16.92 0.76 2.13
CA ASP A 410 -17.80 1.08 3.24
C ASP A 410 -19.08 0.22 3.23
N THR A 411 -19.62 -0.07 2.06
CA THR A 411 -20.75 -1.01 1.91
C THR A 411 -20.38 -2.40 2.42
N ALA A 412 -19.21 -2.92 2.01
CA ALA A 412 -18.73 -4.22 2.45
C ALA A 412 -18.46 -4.29 3.97
N LEU A 413 -17.85 -3.23 4.51
CA LEU A 413 -17.60 -3.09 5.95
C LEU A 413 -18.91 -3.07 6.73
N THR A 414 -19.86 -2.23 6.32
CA THR A 414 -21.18 -2.13 6.95
C THR A 414 -21.92 -3.46 6.90
N THR A 415 -21.85 -4.17 5.76
CA THR A 415 -22.43 -5.51 5.61
C THR A 415 -21.77 -6.54 6.54
N GLY A 416 -20.43 -6.52 6.65
CA GLY A 416 -19.67 -7.40 7.56
C GLY A 416 -20.05 -7.22 9.04
N TYR A 417 -20.27 -5.97 9.46
CA TYR A 417 -20.76 -5.66 10.81
C TYR A 417 -22.20 -6.12 11.05
N THR A 418 -23.01 -6.29 10.00
CA THR A 418 -24.39 -6.79 10.06
C THR A 418 -24.51 -8.29 9.77
N SER A 419 -23.45 -9.07 10.01
CA SER A 419 -23.49 -10.51 9.79
C SER A 419 -24.65 -11.16 10.58
N SER A 420 -25.53 -11.75 9.77
CA SER A 420 -26.82 -12.30 10.11
C SER A 420 -26.72 -13.44 11.12
N LEU A 421 -26.96 -13.15 12.40
CA LEU A 421 -27.44 -14.16 13.35
C LEU A 421 -28.64 -13.72 14.19
N LEU A 422 -28.98 -12.41 14.28
CA LEU A 422 -30.06 -11.95 15.17
C LEU A 422 -30.64 -10.56 14.82
N SER A 423 -30.92 -10.26 13.54
CA SER A 423 -31.68 -9.06 13.16
C SER A 423 -33.17 -9.18 13.56
N GLY A 424 -33.45 -9.11 14.87
CA GLY A 424 -34.79 -9.01 15.44
C GLY A 424 -35.23 -7.55 15.54
N ALA A 425 -35.62 -6.93 14.43
CA ALA A 425 -36.23 -5.60 14.44
C ALA A 425 -37.18 -5.39 13.25
N GLY A 426 -38.12 -6.30 13.07
CA GLY A 426 -39.32 -6.09 12.25
C GLY A 426 -40.56 -6.37 13.10
N PRO A 427 -41.55 -5.45 13.18
CA PRO A 427 -42.79 -5.74 13.88
C PRO A 427 -43.56 -6.79 13.07
N ALA A 428 -43.85 -7.94 13.68
CA ALA A 428 -44.76 -9.00 13.19
C ALA A 428 -44.19 -10.15 12.32
N GLY A 429 -43.13 -10.84 12.79
CA GLY A 429 -42.75 -12.16 12.27
C GLY A 429 -42.87 -13.27 13.34
N THR A 430 -44.00 -13.98 13.34
CA THR A 430 -44.28 -15.12 14.23
C THR A 430 -43.73 -16.43 13.63
N GLY A 431 -42.52 -16.82 14.06
CA GLY A 431 -41.98 -18.16 13.76
C GLY A 431 -40.49 -18.27 14.08
N PHE A 432 -40.11 -19.19 14.97
CA PHE A 432 -38.71 -19.51 15.26
C PHE A 432 -38.03 -20.28 14.11
N GLY A 433 -38.83 -20.95 13.25
CA GLY A 433 -38.36 -21.69 12.08
C GLY A 433 -37.93 -20.82 10.88
N ASP A 434 -38.58 -19.67 10.66
CA ASP A 434 -38.26 -18.73 9.56
C ASP A 434 -37.02 -17.86 9.84
N ARG A 435 -36.49 -17.91 11.07
CA ARG A 435 -35.26 -17.21 11.47
C ARG A 435 -33.99 -18.01 11.17
N LEU A 436 -34.12 -19.30 10.85
CA LEU A 436 -33.01 -20.20 10.53
C LEU A 436 -32.69 -20.24 9.03
N THR A 437 -33.50 -19.61 8.19
CA THR A 437 -33.29 -19.43 6.74
C THR A 437 -32.69 -18.05 6.42
N ALA A 438 -32.04 -17.42 7.39
CA ALA A 438 -31.41 -16.13 7.19
C ALA A 438 -30.23 -16.30 6.22
N ALA A 439 -30.42 -15.85 4.98
CA ALA A 439 -29.41 -15.89 3.95
C ALA A 439 -28.14 -15.17 4.46
N SER A 440 -26.98 -15.80 4.33
CA SER A 440 -25.71 -15.21 4.75
C SER A 440 -25.38 -14.07 3.80
N ILE A 441 -25.23 -12.86 4.30
CA ILE A 441 -24.79 -11.72 3.49
C ILE A 441 -23.28 -11.58 3.68
N GLY A 442 -22.53 -11.69 2.59
CA GLY A 442 -21.07 -11.59 2.58
C GLY A 442 -20.58 -10.57 1.55
N SER A 443 -19.29 -10.27 1.59
CA SER A 443 -18.64 -9.43 0.59
C SER A 443 -18.44 -10.21 -0.71
N GLY A 444 -18.80 -9.58 -1.81
CA GLY A 444 -18.58 -10.13 -3.14
C GLY A 444 -17.16 -9.85 -3.66
N PRO A 445 -16.77 -10.49 -4.78
CA PRO A 445 -15.43 -10.38 -5.34
C PRO A 445 -15.06 -8.94 -5.73
N GLY A 446 -16.05 -8.07 -6.02
CA GLY A 446 -15.82 -6.66 -6.36
C GLY A 446 -15.07 -5.88 -5.27
N VAL A 447 -15.20 -6.28 -4.00
CA VAL A 447 -14.52 -5.66 -2.85
C VAL A 447 -12.99 -5.81 -2.96
N LEU A 448 -12.51 -6.99 -3.33
CA LEU A 448 -11.08 -7.23 -3.56
C LEU A 448 -10.53 -6.30 -4.65
N TRP A 449 -11.22 -6.21 -5.77
CA TRP A 449 -10.78 -5.41 -6.92
C TRP A 449 -10.82 -3.91 -6.63
N ALA A 450 -11.82 -3.43 -5.88
CA ALA A 450 -11.88 -2.05 -5.42
C ALA A 450 -10.71 -1.72 -4.47
N TRP A 451 -10.39 -2.61 -3.53
CA TRP A 451 -9.23 -2.44 -2.65
C TRP A 451 -7.90 -2.48 -3.41
N LEU A 452 -7.76 -3.42 -4.35
CA LEU A 452 -6.62 -3.50 -5.26
C LEU A 452 -6.42 -2.24 -6.09
N ALA A 453 -7.52 -1.64 -6.56
CA ALA A 453 -7.50 -0.36 -7.25
C ALA A 453 -7.03 0.77 -6.32
N MET A 454 -7.44 0.77 -5.05
CA MET A 454 -6.97 1.74 -4.06
C MET A 454 -5.45 1.65 -3.84
N VAL A 455 -4.91 0.43 -3.71
CA VAL A 455 -3.46 0.20 -3.61
C VAL A 455 -2.74 0.61 -4.90
N GLY A 456 -3.27 0.21 -6.06
CA GLY A 456 -2.74 0.59 -7.37
C GLY A 456 -2.71 2.11 -7.57
N ALA A 457 -3.69 2.83 -7.04
CA ALA A 457 -3.74 4.29 -7.11
C ALA A 457 -2.62 4.94 -6.27
N ALA A 458 -2.35 4.42 -5.08
CA ALA A 458 -1.21 4.86 -4.26
C ALA A 458 0.13 4.60 -4.97
N VAL A 459 0.28 3.41 -5.59
CA VAL A 459 1.47 3.09 -6.39
C VAL A 459 1.60 4.03 -7.59
N THR A 460 0.49 4.32 -8.28
CA THR A 460 0.44 5.29 -9.40
C THR A 460 0.90 6.67 -8.95
N ALA A 461 0.46 7.12 -7.77
CA ALA A 461 0.90 8.38 -7.18
C ALA A 461 2.42 8.39 -6.96
N CYS A 462 2.98 7.35 -6.34
CA CYS A 462 4.41 7.22 -6.10
C CYS A 462 5.21 7.24 -7.42
N CYS A 463 4.80 6.45 -8.42
CA CYS A 463 5.44 6.44 -9.74
C CYS A 463 5.38 7.81 -10.40
N SER A 464 4.24 8.50 -10.30
CA SER A 464 4.07 9.84 -10.86
C SER A 464 4.94 10.90 -10.16
N VAL A 465 5.14 10.80 -8.85
CA VAL A 465 6.03 11.71 -8.09
C VAL A 465 7.48 11.47 -8.45
N VAL A 466 7.92 10.21 -8.55
CA VAL A 466 9.30 9.88 -8.96
C VAL A 466 9.58 10.36 -10.39
N ALA A 467 8.65 10.12 -11.32
CA ALA A 467 8.74 10.71 -12.66
C ALA A 467 8.79 12.24 -12.59
N GLY A 468 8.05 12.83 -11.65
CA GLY A 468 8.05 14.25 -11.25
C GLY A 468 9.44 14.81 -11.00
N VAL A 469 10.16 14.16 -10.09
CA VAL A 469 11.49 14.55 -9.62
C VAL A 469 12.52 14.42 -10.73
N VAL A 470 12.56 13.30 -11.44
CA VAL A 470 13.50 13.08 -12.55
C VAL A 470 13.30 14.11 -13.67
N GLU A 471 12.04 14.46 -13.99
CA GLU A 471 11.74 15.52 -14.96
C GLU A 471 12.15 16.94 -14.54
N ARG A 472 12.52 17.14 -13.27
CA ARG A 472 13.08 18.40 -12.78
C ARG A 472 14.60 18.35 -12.86
N GLU A 473 15.20 17.24 -12.45
CA GLU A 473 16.65 17.01 -12.52
C GLU A 473 17.17 17.08 -13.97
N ASP A 474 16.52 16.38 -14.91
CA ASP A 474 16.88 16.41 -16.35
C ASP A 474 16.89 17.83 -16.94
N VAL A 475 16.03 18.72 -16.44
CA VAL A 475 15.84 20.06 -16.98
C VAL A 475 16.79 21.07 -16.35
N ASP A 476 17.20 20.85 -15.09
CA ASP A 476 18.17 21.70 -14.41
C ASP A 476 19.60 21.43 -14.94
N GLU A 477 19.86 20.28 -15.57
CA GLU A 477 21.12 19.95 -16.27
C GLU A 477 21.22 20.53 -17.70
N ASP A 478 20.10 20.77 -18.38
CA ASP A 478 20.03 21.25 -19.77
C ASP A 478 20.03 22.79 -19.90
N VAL A 479 20.07 23.54 -18.79
CA VAL A 479 20.09 25.02 -18.80
C VAL A 479 21.53 25.50 -18.66
N ASP A 480 22.09 26.00 -19.76
CA ASP A 480 23.34 26.76 -19.77
C ASP A 480 23.26 27.93 -18.75
N GLU A 481 24.34 28.13 -17.98
CA GLU A 481 24.48 29.12 -16.89
C GLU A 481 24.25 30.60 -17.31
N ASP A 482 23.96 30.88 -18.58
CA ASP A 482 23.82 32.22 -19.16
C ASP A 482 22.38 32.81 -19.13
N GLU A 483 21.36 32.06 -18.70
CA GLU A 483 19.97 32.56 -18.50
C GLU A 483 19.55 32.68 -17.02
N VAL A 484 20.50 32.94 -16.11
CA VAL A 484 20.18 33.27 -14.71
C VAL A 484 19.72 34.72 -14.60
N GLY A 485 18.46 34.96 -14.99
CA GLY A 485 17.82 36.28 -14.96
C GLY A 485 16.47 36.34 -14.24
N ASP A 486 15.96 35.25 -13.67
CA ASP A 486 14.68 35.26 -12.96
C ASP A 486 14.90 34.90 -11.48
N GLU A 487 14.74 35.89 -10.61
CA GLU A 487 14.68 35.68 -9.16
C GLU A 487 13.63 34.61 -8.80
N PRO A 488 13.73 33.94 -7.64
CA PRO A 488 12.72 32.99 -7.14
C PRO A 488 11.42 33.70 -6.69
N GLY A 489 10.83 34.51 -7.57
CA GLY A 489 9.60 35.24 -7.40
C GLY A 489 8.38 34.54 -8.02
N LEU A 490 7.20 34.86 -7.53
CA LEU A 490 5.94 34.47 -8.16
C LEU A 490 5.86 35.11 -9.56
N SER A 491 5.74 34.30 -10.61
CA SER A 491 5.62 34.84 -11.98
C SER A 491 4.43 35.79 -12.11
N ALA A 492 4.51 36.78 -13.01
CA ALA A 492 3.38 37.71 -13.25
C ALA A 492 2.07 36.98 -13.65
N VAL A 493 2.19 35.79 -14.25
CA VAL A 493 1.07 34.88 -14.53
C VAL A 493 0.51 34.29 -13.23
N ALA A 494 1.37 33.84 -12.30
CA ALA A 494 0.95 33.32 -11.00
C ALA A 494 0.19 34.37 -10.17
N LEU A 495 0.61 35.65 -10.18
CA LEU A 495 -0.11 36.74 -9.52
C LEU A 495 -1.52 36.94 -10.09
N ARG A 496 -1.70 36.87 -11.42
CA ARG A 496 -3.02 36.98 -12.07
C ARG A 496 -3.93 35.80 -11.77
N MET A 497 -3.35 34.64 -11.45
CA MET A 497 -4.10 33.42 -11.11
C MET A 497 -4.43 33.33 -9.62
N LEU A 498 -3.82 34.15 -8.76
CA LEU A 498 -3.96 34.03 -7.30
C LEU A 498 -5.41 34.23 -6.84
N THR A 499 -6.09 35.26 -7.34
CA THR A 499 -7.51 35.50 -7.02
C THR A 499 -8.43 34.35 -7.47
N PRO A 500 -8.43 33.90 -8.75
CA PRO A 500 -9.29 32.79 -9.14
C PRO A 500 -8.86 31.44 -8.51
N LEU A 501 -7.57 31.22 -8.21
CA LEU A 501 -7.11 30.01 -7.50
C LEU A 501 -7.60 29.98 -6.05
N THR A 502 -7.59 31.11 -5.35
CA THR A 502 -8.16 31.20 -3.98
C THR A 502 -9.67 30.95 -4.00
N ALA A 503 -10.38 31.52 -4.98
CA ALA A 503 -11.80 31.22 -5.18
C ALA A 503 -12.05 29.73 -5.47
N ALA A 504 -11.22 29.11 -6.33
CA ALA A 504 -11.30 27.67 -6.59
C ALA A 504 -11.07 26.86 -5.33
N ALA A 505 -10.04 27.17 -4.52
CA ALA A 505 -9.77 26.47 -3.27
C ALA A 505 -10.95 26.56 -2.29
N VAL A 506 -11.58 27.73 -2.16
CA VAL A 506 -12.77 27.91 -1.32
C VAL A 506 -13.95 27.08 -1.83
N LEU A 507 -14.19 27.08 -3.15
CA LEU A 507 -15.26 26.27 -3.77
C LEU A 507 -15.00 24.77 -3.60
N VAL A 508 -13.76 24.33 -3.74
CA VAL A 508 -13.36 22.93 -3.51
C VAL A 508 -13.63 22.54 -2.06
N ILE A 509 -13.18 23.33 -1.08
CA ILE A 509 -13.43 23.05 0.34
C ILE A 509 -14.95 22.99 0.60
N ALA A 510 -15.72 23.96 0.09
CA ALA A 510 -17.17 23.97 0.23
C ALA A 510 -17.83 22.72 -0.38
N ALA A 511 -17.36 22.27 -1.56
CA ALA A 511 -17.86 21.07 -2.23
C ALA A 511 -17.59 19.78 -1.43
N PHE A 512 -16.49 19.67 -0.70
CA PHE A 512 -16.18 18.48 0.10
C PHE A 512 -16.81 18.50 1.51
N VAL A 513 -17.14 19.68 2.03
CA VAL A 513 -17.80 19.83 3.35
C VAL A 513 -19.32 19.71 3.25
N THR A 514 -19.91 20.01 2.08
CA THR A 514 -21.37 19.96 1.86
C THR A 514 -21.80 18.69 1.12
N PRO A 515 -23.04 18.20 1.36
CA PRO A 515 -23.54 17.00 0.68
C PRO A 515 -23.75 17.24 -0.83
N MET A 516 -23.39 16.24 -1.62
CA MET A 516 -23.68 16.14 -3.05
C MET A 516 -25.11 15.65 -3.30
N VAL A 517 -25.58 14.68 -2.52
CA VAL A 517 -26.90 14.06 -2.64
C VAL A 517 -27.66 14.22 -1.33
N THR A 518 -28.91 14.66 -1.42
CA THR A 518 -29.83 14.77 -0.28
C THR A 518 -31.08 13.94 -0.55
N ALA A 519 -31.46 13.10 0.40
CA ALA A 519 -32.71 12.33 0.39
C ALA A 519 -33.27 12.19 1.80
N VAL A 520 -34.58 11.93 1.93
CA VAL A 520 -35.23 11.79 3.24
C VAL A 520 -34.70 10.54 3.94
N GLY A 521 -34.16 10.70 5.14
CA GLY A 521 -33.60 9.58 5.93
C GLY A 521 -32.21 9.10 5.47
N TYR A 522 -31.60 9.77 4.49
CA TYR A 522 -30.23 9.50 4.02
C TYR A 522 -29.30 10.63 4.43
N VAL A 523 -28.20 10.29 5.10
CA VAL A 523 -27.10 11.20 5.39
C VAL A 523 -25.92 10.76 4.54
N GLU A 524 -25.43 11.64 3.67
CA GLU A 524 -24.25 11.33 2.85
C GLU A 524 -22.99 11.31 3.74
N PRO A 525 -22.16 10.26 3.65
CA PRO A 525 -20.82 10.26 4.25
C PRO A 525 -19.98 11.43 3.71
N GLY A 526 -19.51 12.27 4.64
CA GLY A 526 -18.81 13.51 4.34
C GLY A 526 -17.54 13.67 5.16
N LEU A 527 -16.91 14.84 5.06
CA LEU A 527 -15.77 15.19 5.92
C LEU A 527 -16.18 15.53 7.36
N VAL A 528 -17.41 16.02 7.52
CA VAL A 528 -17.96 16.51 8.79
C VAL A 528 -19.27 15.84 9.19
N SER A 529 -19.90 15.12 8.26
CA SER A 529 -21.13 14.35 8.46
C SER A 529 -20.81 12.87 8.29
N ASP A 530 -21.34 12.02 9.18
CA ASP A 530 -21.24 10.56 9.11
C ASP A 530 -19.83 10.04 8.76
N VAL A 531 -18.90 10.23 9.70
CA VAL A 531 -17.47 9.98 9.48
C VAL A 531 -17.21 8.47 9.42
N GLY A 532 -16.75 8.01 8.26
CA GLY A 532 -16.45 6.60 8.00
C GLY A 532 -15.28 6.41 7.04
N PRO A 533 -15.05 5.18 6.54
CA PRO A 533 -14.10 4.90 5.46
C PRO A 533 -14.13 5.89 4.28
N PRO A 534 -15.30 6.33 3.76
CA PRO A 534 -15.38 7.27 2.63
C PRO A 534 -14.76 8.63 2.94
N THR A 535 -14.78 9.05 4.21
CA THR A 535 -14.22 10.33 4.67
C THR A 535 -12.73 10.45 4.36
N TRP A 536 -11.97 9.35 4.41
CA TRP A 536 -10.54 9.35 4.08
C TRP A 536 -10.29 9.49 2.57
N GLY A 537 -11.14 8.88 1.73
CA GLY A 537 -11.10 9.08 0.28
C GLY A 537 -11.43 10.53 -0.10
N LEU A 538 -12.42 11.13 0.55
CA LEU A 538 -12.77 12.55 0.42
C LEU A 538 -11.62 13.46 0.87
N ALA A 539 -11.00 13.18 2.02
CA ALA A 539 -9.90 13.97 2.56
C ALA A 539 -8.67 13.91 1.62
N ALA A 540 -8.33 12.73 1.11
CA ALA A 540 -7.24 12.57 0.14
C ALA A 540 -7.49 13.39 -1.13
N ALA A 541 -8.72 13.35 -1.66
CA ALA A 541 -9.09 14.13 -2.84
C ALA A 541 -9.02 15.64 -2.58
N LEU A 542 -9.55 16.10 -1.44
CA LEU A 542 -9.49 17.51 -1.03
C LEU A 542 -8.02 17.99 -0.94
N VAL A 543 -7.18 17.27 -0.22
CA VAL A 543 -5.75 17.62 -0.05
C VAL A 543 -5.02 17.62 -1.39
N THR A 544 -5.29 16.66 -2.27
CA THR A 544 -4.66 16.57 -3.58
C THR A 544 -5.03 17.76 -4.48
N VAL A 545 -6.33 18.10 -4.55
CA VAL A 545 -6.80 19.23 -5.37
C VAL A 545 -6.30 20.57 -4.82
N VAL A 546 -6.40 20.80 -3.50
CA VAL A 546 -5.91 22.03 -2.87
C VAL A 546 -4.38 22.13 -2.99
N GLY A 547 -3.66 21.03 -2.80
CA GLY A 547 -2.22 20.93 -3.02
C GLY A 547 -1.84 21.28 -4.46
N GLY A 548 -2.60 20.79 -5.45
CA GLY A 548 -2.46 21.17 -6.85
C GLY A 548 -2.61 22.68 -7.08
N CYS A 549 -3.63 23.31 -6.51
CA CYS A 549 -3.82 24.77 -6.59
C CYS A 549 -2.61 25.55 -6.05
N VAL A 550 -1.99 25.08 -4.97
CA VAL A 550 -0.77 25.68 -4.40
C VAL A 550 0.44 25.46 -5.32
N LEU A 551 0.65 24.22 -5.78
CA LEU A 551 1.79 23.85 -6.63
C LEU A 551 1.81 24.61 -7.97
N VAL A 552 0.63 24.92 -8.53
CA VAL A 552 0.48 25.65 -9.78
C VAL A 552 1.15 27.04 -9.73
N THR A 553 1.17 27.69 -8.57
CA THR A 553 1.79 29.03 -8.42
C THR A 553 3.30 29.04 -8.64
N ARG A 554 3.94 27.87 -8.53
CA ARG A 554 5.39 27.66 -8.73
C ARG A 554 5.71 26.82 -9.96
N SER A 555 4.71 26.48 -10.77
CA SER A 555 4.85 25.58 -11.91
C SER A 555 4.97 26.35 -13.22
N ARG A 556 5.69 25.79 -14.20
CA ARG A 556 5.72 26.29 -15.58
C ARG A 556 4.29 26.27 -16.18
N PRO A 557 3.92 27.22 -17.06
CA PRO A 557 2.53 27.44 -17.50
C PRO A 557 1.86 26.20 -18.13
N GLU A 558 2.59 25.39 -18.88
CA GLU A 558 2.05 24.16 -19.47
C GLU A 558 1.76 23.08 -18.42
N ARG A 559 2.69 22.88 -17.47
CA ARG A 559 2.52 21.92 -16.37
C ARG A 559 1.43 22.38 -15.41
N ALA A 560 1.36 23.68 -15.14
CA ALA A 560 0.29 24.32 -14.38
C ALA A 560 -1.09 24.06 -15.00
N ALA A 561 -1.25 24.27 -16.30
CA ALA A 561 -2.49 24.00 -17.00
C ALA A 561 -2.89 22.51 -16.90
N ALA A 562 -1.94 21.59 -17.10
CA ALA A 562 -2.20 20.15 -16.98
C ALA A 562 -2.62 19.74 -15.56
N VAL A 563 -1.97 20.26 -14.52
CA VAL A 563 -2.38 20.04 -13.12
C VAL A 563 -3.81 20.54 -12.88
N LEU A 564 -4.15 21.74 -13.36
CA LEU A 564 -5.48 22.32 -13.20
C LEU A 564 -6.56 21.53 -13.96
N VAL A 565 -6.25 21.00 -15.13
CA VAL A 565 -7.14 20.10 -15.88
C VAL A 565 -7.36 18.80 -15.10
N GLY A 566 -6.31 18.22 -14.51
CA GLY A 566 -6.43 17.05 -13.64
C GLY A 566 -7.27 17.32 -12.40
N ALA A 567 -7.06 18.46 -11.73
CA ALA A 567 -7.85 18.91 -10.58
C ALA A 567 -9.33 19.11 -10.96
N ALA A 568 -9.61 19.73 -12.12
CA ALA A 568 -10.96 19.85 -12.66
C ALA A 568 -11.59 18.48 -12.96
N GLY A 569 -10.80 17.49 -13.41
CA GLY A 569 -11.25 16.11 -13.58
C GLY A 569 -11.69 15.46 -12.27
N VAL A 570 -10.94 15.64 -11.18
CA VAL A 570 -11.32 15.15 -9.83
C VAL A 570 -12.60 15.83 -9.34
N MET A 571 -12.74 17.15 -9.53
CA MET A 571 -13.97 17.87 -9.18
C MET A 571 -15.16 17.47 -10.08
N GLY A 572 -14.90 17.17 -11.35
CA GLY A 572 -15.90 16.62 -12.26
C GLY A 572 -16.39 15.24 -11.80
N LEU A 573 -15.48 14.38 -11.34
CA LEU A 573 -15.82 13.09 -10.74
C LEU A 573 -16.66 13.28 -9.46
N ARG A 574 -16.28 14.22 -8.59
CA ARG A 574 -17.08 14.54 -7.40
C ARG A 574 -18.49 15.05 -7.77
N ALA A 575 -18.62 15.89 -8.80
CA ALA A 575 -19.92 16.33 -9.31
C ALA A 575 -20.74 15.17 -9.91
N ALA A 576 -20.08 14.20 -10.54
CA ALA A 576 -20.70 13.02 -11.11
C ALA A 576 -21.33 12.08 -10.06
N THR A 577 -21.06 12.29 -8.76
CA THR A 577 -21.74 11.57 -7.67
C THR A 577 -23.26 11.67 -7.80
N VAL A 578 -23.81 12.84 -8.13
CA VAL A 578 -25.27 13.01 -8.23
C VAL A 578 -25.91 12.12 -9.31
N PRO A 579 -25.49 12.17 -10.60
CA PRO A 579 -26.08 11.30 -11.62
C PRO A 579 -25.70 9.82 -11.49
N LEU A 580 -24.53 9.48 -10.93
CA LEU A 580 -24.05 8.10 -10.85
C LEU A 580 -24.50 7.35 -9.59
N VAL A 581 -24.71 8.07 -8.49
CA VAL A 581 -25.07 7.49 -7.17
C VAL A 581 -26.52 7.84 -6.83
N GLY A 582 -26.96 9.07 -7.12
CA GLY A 582 -28.30 9.54 -6.76
C GLY A 582 -29.42 8.73 -7.42
N GLY A 583 -29.20 8.17 -8.60
CA GLY A 583 -30.20 7.32 -9.28
C GLY A 583 -30.54 6.02 -8.55
N GLU A 584 -29.66 5.56 -7.66
CA GLU A 584 -29.84 4.35 -6.84
C GLU A 584 -30.43 4.68 -5.45
N ILE A 585 -30.69 5.97 -5.16
CA ILE A 585 -31.23 6.44 -3.89
C ILE A 585 -32.61 7.05 -4.11
N ASP A 586 -33.63 6.43 -3.54
CA ASP A 586 -35.01 6.88 -3.64
C ASP A 586 -35.20 8.30 -3.06
N GLY A 587 -35.85 9.18 -3.83
CA GLY A 587 -36.09 10.56 -3.42
C GLY A 587 -34.83 11.45 -3.41
N SER A 588 -33.77 11.05 -4.11
CA SER A 588 -32.55 11.84 -4.21
C SER A 588 -32.76 13.17 -4.94
N SER A 589 -32.08 14.19 -4.42
CA SER A 589 -32.03 15.54 -4.98
C SER A 589 -30.60 16.07 -4.88
N ALA A 590 -30.26 17.02 -5.76
CA ALA A 590 -28.94 17.63 -5.78
C ALA A 590 -28.72 18.54 -4.56
N GLY A 591 -27.71 18.22 -3.76
CA GLY A 591 -27.25 19.05 -2.65
C GLY A 591 -26.41 20.25 -3.10
N LEU A 592 -26.07 21.12 -2.15
CA LEU A 592 -25.24 22.32 -2.41
C LEU A 592 -23.84 21.98 -2.93
N GLY A 593 -23.31 20.82 -2.54
CA GLY A 593 -21.99 20.36 -2.93
C GLY A 593 -21.83 20.25 -4.45
N LEU A 594 -22.89 19.83 -5.17
CA LEU A 594 -22.87 19.72 -6.63
C LEU A 594 -22.52 21.06 -7.28
N TRP A 595 -23.20 22.12 -6.85
CA TRP A 595 -23.04 23.46 -7.42
C TRP A 595 -21.66 24.04 -7.14
N PHE A 596 -21.13 23.83 -5.94
CA PHE A 596 -19.76 24.20 -5.60
C PHE A 596 -18.73 23.41 -6.42
N SER A 597 -18.96 22.12 -6.66
CA SER A 597 -18.10 21.28 -7.50
C SER A 597 -18.08 21.75 -8.95
N LEU A 598 -19.25 22.03 -9.53
CA LEU A 598 -19.36 22.58 -10.89
C LEU A 598 -18.72 23.96 -11.00
N GLY A 599 -18.94 24.84 -10.01
CA GLY A 599 -18.27 26.13 -9.93
C GLY A 599 -16.74 25.99 -9.88
N ALA A 600 -16.22 25.09 -9.05
CA ALA A 600 -14.79 24.81 -8.96
C ALA A 600 -14.23 24.33 -10.30
N VAL A 601 -14.93 23.43 -11.02
CA VAL A 601 -14.53 22.99 -12.36
C VAL A 601 -14.38 24.17 -13.32
N VAL A 602 -15.37 25.06 -13.38
CA VAL A 602 -15.34 26.24 -14.27
C VAL A 602 -14.16 27.15 -13.93
N VAL A 603 -13.91 27.42 -12.65
CA VAL A 603 -12.81 28.30 -12.21
C VAL A 603 -11.44 27.65 -12.48
N LEU A 604 -11.27 26.35 -12.23
CA LEU A 604 -10.03 25.61 -12.50
C LEU A 604 -9.70 25.57 -13.99
N LEU A 605 -10.69 25.32 -14.86
CA LEU A 605 -10.51 25.36 -16.30
C LEU A 605 -10.22 26.78 -16.82
N GLY A 606 -10.86 27.80 -16.24
CA GLY A 606 -10.53 29.20 -16.51
C GLY A 606 -9.09 29.54 -16.15
N CYS A 607 -8.60 29.06 -15.00
CA CYS A 607 -7.20 29.18 -14.60
C CYS A 607 -6.27 28.45 -15.58
N ALA A 608 -6.63 27.25 -16.03
CA ALA A 608 -5.84 26.50 -17.00
C ALA A 608 -5.73 27.26 -18.33
N ALA A 609 -6.82 27.88 -18.79
CA ALA A 609 -6.83 28.71 -20.00
C ALA A 609 -5.91 29.95 -19.84
N ILE A 610 -5.94 30.61 -18.68
CA ILE A 610 -5.04 31.74 -18.37
C ILE A 610 -3.58 31.30 -18.42
N ALA A 611 -3.23 30.14 -17.85
CA ALA A 611 -1.87 29.61 -17.88
C ALA A 611 -1.38 29.34 -19.31
N VAL A 612 -2.23 28.77 -20.17
CA VAL A 612 -1.89 28.52 -21.59
C VAL A 612 -1.78 29.82 -22.38
N LEU A 613 -2.67 30.79 -22.15
CA LEU A 613 -2.67 32.07 -22.86
C LEU A 613 -1.52 32.99 -22.42
N GLY A 614 -1.09 32.91 -21.16
CA GLY A 614 0.05 33.66 -20.61
C GLY A 614 1.36 33.35 -21.31
N ARG A 615 1.51 32.14 -21.85
CA ARG A 615 2.67 31.72 -22.67
C ARG A 615 2.74 32.42 -24.04
N ARG A 616 1.61 32.89 -24.59
CA ARG A 616 1.53 33.41 -25.97
C ARG A 616 1.76 34.91 -26.09
N ARG A 617 1.98 35.63 -24.97
CA ARG A 617 2.30 37.06 -25.00
C ARG A 617 3.83 37.20 -24.89
N PRO A 618 4.51 37.68 -25.94
CA PRO A 618 5.95 37.92 -25.91
C PRO A 618 6.33 39.00 -24.90
#